data_AF-A0A960SLL3-F1
#
_entry.id   AF-A0A960SLL3-F1
#
_cell.length_a   1.000
_cell.length_b   1.000
_cell.length_c   1.000
_cell.angle_alpha   90.00
_cell.angle_beta   90.00
_cell.angle_gamma   90.00
#
_symmetry.space_group_name_H-M   'P 1'
#
loop_
_entity.id
_entity.type
_entity.pdbx_description
1 polymer ?
#
loop_
_entity_poly.entity_id
_entity_poly.type
_entity_poly.pdbx_seq_one_letter_code
_entity_poly.pdbx_strand_id
1 'polypeptide(L)'
;MTTHESPESGCPCCSASRLALLGGQWSRRDFLGGMTTAATAALVLSPTVLRAANNLGPAALRPPGRKPLRMQPVLVYETPVRREQTSWRSWGGIQTEADAAKEQTVIAEELAKMKEKAGFPLEVLPVCRCKTPDQAAEIRAGDHDGVI
;
A
#
# COMPACT_ATOMS: atom_id res chain seq x y z
N MET A 1 -54.77 30.25 21.52
CA MET A 1 -53.45 30.52 20.91
C MET A 1 -52.45 29.63 21.60
N THR A 2 -52.36 28.39 21.15
CA THR A 2 -51.45 27.37 21.69
C THR A 2 -50.27 27.28 20.73
N THR A 3 -49.12 27.71 21.21
CA THR A 3 -47.84 27.66 20.53
C THR A 3 -47.38 26.21 20.39
N HIS A 4 -46.95 25.86 19.18
CA HIS A 4 -46.44 24.56 18.79
C HIS A 4 -45.00 24.41 19.29
N GLU A 5 -44.74 23.47 20.20
CA GLU A 5 -43.40 23.08 20.64
C GLU A 5 -43.02 21.80 19.89
N SER A 6 -41.96 21.85 19.08
CA SER A 6 -41.43 20.71 18.33
C SER A 6 -40.24 20.11 19.08
N PRO A 7 -40.19 18.78 19.30
CA PRO A 7 -39.04 18.13 19.90
C PRO A 7 -37.92 17.92 18.87
N GLU A 8 -36.74 18.47 19.14
CA GLU A 8 -35.53 18.19 18.37
C GLU A 8 -35.08 16.74 18.61
N SER A 9 -35.31 15.91 17.60
CA SER A 9 -34.85 14.53 17.51
C SER A 9 -33.45 14.50 16.88
N GLY A 10 -32.41 14.46 17.71
CA GLY A 10 -31.03 14.32 17.27
C GLY A 10 -30.75 12.92 16.73
N CYS A 11 -30.42 12.82 15.44
CA CYS A 11 -29.94 11.59 14.79
C CYS A 11 -28.49 11.24 15.22
N PRO A 12 -28.13 9.95 15.35
CA PRO A 12 -26.82 9.51 15.84
C PRO A 12 -25.75 9.32 14.74
N CYS A 13 -25.87 9.94 13.56
CA CYS A 13 -24.93 9.67 12.44
C CYS A 13 -23.66 10.54 12.41
N CYS A 14 -23.44 11.47 13.36
CA CYS A 14 -22.32 12.43 13.28
C CYS A 14 -21.44 12.53 14.54
N SER A 15 -21.57 11.66 15.54
CA SER A 15 -20.70 11.68 16.73
C SER A 15 -19.57 10.66 16.61
N ALA A 16 -18.46 11.07 15.96
CA ALA A 16 -17.19 10.37 16.09
C ALA A 16 -16.59 10.63 17.48
N SER A 17 -17.01 9.86 18.48
CA SER A 17 -16.28 9.71 19.74
C SER A 17 -15.00 8.90 19.47
N ARG A 18 -13.88 9.57 19.21
CA ARG A 18 -12.56 8.92 19.23
C ARG A 18 -12.07 8.85 20.68
N LEU A 19 -11.99 7.63 21.19
CA LEU A 19 -11.13 7.29 22.33
C LEU A 19 -9.70 7.72 22.01
N ALA A 20 -9.14 8.56 22.86
CA ALA A 20 -7.74 8.92 22.87
C ALA A 20 -6.95 7.85 23.63
N LEU A 21 -6.11 7.10 22.92
CA LEU A 21 -4.99 6.38 23.51
C LEU A 21 -3.81 6.49 22.55
N LEU A 22 -2.82 7.28 22.99
CA LEU A 22 -1.45 7.37 22.48
C LEU A 22 -1.30 7.88 21.03
N GLY A 23 -1.59 9.16 20.83
CA GLY A 23 -1.21 9.90 19.62
C GLY A 23 -1.66 11.34 19.74
N GLY A 24 -0.76 12.22 20.19
CA GLY A 24 -1.05 13.64 20.37
C GLY A 24 -1.60 14.24 19.07
N GLN A 25 -2.86 14.66 19.11
CA GLN A 25 -3.49 15.38 18.01
C GLN A 25 -2.95 16.80 18.04
N TRP A 26 -1.91 17.09 17.26
CA TRP A 26 -1.41 18.46 17.11
C TRP A 26 -2.39 19.23 16.23
N SER A 27 -2.90 20.36 16.73
CA SER A 27 -3.71 21.23 15.89
C SER A 27 -2.82 21.88 14.82
N ARG A 28 -3.40 22.28 13.68
CA ARG A 28 -2.67 23.07 12.65
C ARG A 28 -2.01 24.32 13.24
N ARG A 29 -2.56 24.88 14.32
CA ARG A 29 -2.01 26.03 15.04
C ARG A 29 -0.82 25.66 15.93
N ASP A 30 -0.81 24.48 16.53
CA ASP A 30 0.34 24.00 17.31
C ASP A 30 1.54 23.71 16.40
N PHE A 31 1.30 23.25 15.17
CA PHE A 31 2.36 23.07 14.16
C PHE A 31 2.96 24.42 13.71
N LEU A 32 2.13 25.42 13.40
CA LEU A 32 2.61 26.74 12.97
C LEU A 32 3.18 27.58 14.12
N GLY A 33 2.68 27.40 15.34
CA GLY A 33 3.20 28.06 16.54
C GLY A 33 4.44 27.37 17.12
N GLY A 34 4.60 26.07 16.91
CA GLY A 34 5.72 25.27 17.42
C GLY A 34 7.01 25.38 16.60
N MET A 35 6.96 25.89 15.36
CA MET A 35 8.16 26.06 14.52
C MET A 35 8.98 27.33 14.82
N THR A 36 8.53 28.23 15.72
CA THR A 36 9.23 29.50 15.97
C THR A 36 10.09 29.51 17.25
N THR A 37 9.92 28.59 18.18
CA THR A 37 10.56 28.66 19.52
C THR A 37 11.69 27.67 19.78
N ALA A 38 12.10 26.87 18.79
CA ALA A 38 13.22 25.92 18.92
C ALA A 38 14.51 26.35 18.18
N ALA A 39 14.64 27.63 17.80
CA ALA A 39 15.75 28.10 16.95
C ALA A 39 16.81 28.96 17.66
N THR A 40 16.75 29.15 18.98
CA THR A 40 17.61 30.15 19.66
C THR A 40 18.79 29.61 20.47
N ALA A 41 19.05 28.29 20.51
CA ALA A 41 19.97 27.74 21.51
C ALA A 41 21.24 27.01 21.01
N ALA A 42 21.66 27.09 19.73
CA ALA A 42 22.84 26.30 19.32
C ALA A 42 23.66 26.85 18.13
N LEU A 43 23.98 28.15 18.09
CA LEU A 43 24.89 28.68 17.05
C LEU A 43 25.96 29.60 17.64
N VAL A 44 26.88 29.01 18.41
CA VAL A 44 28.23 29.57 18.55
C VAL A 44 29.01 29.08 17.31
N LEU A 45 28.97 29.85 16.21
CA LEU A 45 29.75 29.56 15.01
C LEU A 45 31.24 29.74 15.30
N SER A 46 31.90 28.68 15.78
CA SER A 46 33.36 28.64 15.85
C SER A 46 33.92 28.29 14.45
N PRO A 47 34.83 29.09 13.88
CA PRO A 47 35.35 28.88 12.53
C PRO A 47 36.16 27.59 12.37
N THR A 48 36.67 27.03 13.47
CA THR A 48 37.37 25.73 13.47
C THR A 48 36.42 24.55 13.26
N VAL A 49 35.19 24.63 13.80
CA VAL A 49 34.14 23.61 13.63
C VAL A 49 33.65 23.62 12.18
N LEU A 50 33.45 24.81 11.59
CA LEU A 50 33.08 24.95 10.18
C LEU A 50 34.16 24.37 9.24
N ARG A 51 35.44 24.57 9.59
CA ARG A 51 36.58 24.08 8.80
C ARG A 51 36.78 22.57 8.94
N ALA A 52 36.51 22.00 10.12
CA ALA A 52 36.49 20.56 10.32
C ALA A 52 35.35 19.88 9.55
N ALA A 53 34.17 20.50 9.50
CA ALA A 53 33.04 20.03 8.69
C ALA A 53 33.34 20.07 7.17
N ASN A 54 34.08 21.06 6.69
CA ASN A 54 34.53 21.12 5.29
C ASN A 54 35.62 20.10 4.94
N ASN A 55 36.40 19.62 5.91
CA ASN A 55 37.43 18.58 5.70
C ASN A 55 36.84 17.16 5.72
N LEU A 56 35.63 16.98 6.24
CA LEU A 56 34.78 15.84 5.91
C LEU A 56 34.27 16.07 4.49
N GLY A 57 35.14 15.90 3.49
CA GLY A 57 34.70 15.81 2.09
C GLY A 57 33.55 14.80 2.03
N PRO A 58 32.56 14.97 1.12
CA PRO A 58 31.39 14.11 1.10
C PRO A 58 31.89 12.67 1.02
N ALA A 59 31.87 11.96 2.16
CA ALA A 59 32.12 10.54 2.19
C ALA A 59 31.10 10.02 1.22
N ALA A 60 31.55 9.64 0.03
CA ALA A 60 30.68 9.49 -1.13
C ALA A 60 29.61 8.49 -0.71
N LEU A 61 28.43 8.99 -0.33
CA LEU A 61 27.27 8.17 -0.02
C LEU A 61 26.88 7.61 -1.37
N ARG A 62 27.56 6.53 -1.74
CA ARG A 62 27.23 5.78 -2.93
C ARG A 62 25.81 5.31 -2.66
N PRO A 63 24.83 5.68 -3.50
CA PRO A 63 23.49 5.17 -3.32
C PRO A 63 23.60 3.64 -3.28
N PRO A 64 22.89 2.98 -2.35
CA PRO A 64 22.93 1.53 -2.27
C PRO A 64 22.65 0.95 -3.66
N GLY A 65 23.36 -0.13 -4.02
CA GLY A 65 23.15 -0.80 -5.29
C GLY A 65 21.67 -1.14 -5.49
N ARG A 66 21.17 -0.98 -6.72
CA ARG A 66 19.77 -1.28 -7.04
C ARG A 66 19.53 -2.78 -6.84
N LYS A 67 18.76 -3.14 -5.81
CA LYS A 67 18.30 -4.53 -5.61
C LYS A 67 17.14 -4.81 -6.57
N PRO A 68 17.07 -6.01 -7.18
CA PRO A 68 15.90 -6.43 -7.94
C PRO A 68 14.64 -6.43 -7.07
N LEU A 69 13.56 -5.84 -7.60
CA LEU A 69 12.23 -5.96 -7.00
C LEU A 69 11.65 -7.31 -7.38
N ARG A 70 11.38 -8.18 -6.40
CA ARG A 70 10.84 -9.53 -6.60
C ARG A 70 9.35 -9.54 -6.38
N MET A 71 8.58 -9.63 -7.46
CA MET A 71 7.11 -9.59 -7.42
C MET A 71 6.51 -10.96 -7.72
N GLN A 72 5.48 -11.33 -6.96
CA GLN A 72 4.68 -12.54 -7.14
C GLN A 72 3.34 -12.19 -7.80
N PRO A 73 3.12 -12.51 -9.08
CA PRO A 73 1.82 -12.32 -9.71
C PRO A 73 0.83 -13.39 -9.23
N VAL A 74 -0.41 -13.02 -8.97
CA VAL A 74 -1.45 -13.94 -8.50
C VAL A 74 -2.74 -13.79 -9.32
N LEU A 75 -3.08 -14.84 -10.06
CA LEU A 75 -4.38 -14.98 -10.71
C LEU A 75 -5.40 -15.48 -9.67
N VAL A 76 -6.24 -14.56 -9.18
CA VAL A 76 -7.40 -14.88 -8.35
C VAL A 76 -8.61 -15.16 -9.24
N TYR A 77 -9.23 -16.33 -9.08
CA TYR A 77 -10.36 -16.73 -9.91
C TYR A 77 -11.30 -17.70 -9.19
N GLU A 78 -12.48 -17.91 -9.77
CA GLU A 78 -13.45 -18.93 -9.36
C GLU A 78 -13.85 -19.75 -10.59
N THR A 79 -14.28 -20.99 -10.38
CA THR A 79 -14.87 -21.83 -11.42
C THR A 79 -16.34 -22.08 -11.08
N PRO A 80 -17.29 -21.44 -11.80
CA PRO A 80 -18.70 -21.53 -11.45
C PRO A 80 -19.23 -22.96 -11.63
N VAL A 81 -19.89 -23.52 -10.59
CA VAL A 81 -20.60 -24.83 -10.63
C VAL A 81 -22.12 -24.72 -10.64
N ARG A 82 -22.81 -25.34 -11.62
CA ARG A 82 -24.25 -25.15 -11.89
C ARG A 82 -25.13 -25.44 -10.67
N ARG A 83 -26.02 -24.51 -10.31
CA ARG A 83 -27.01 -24.66 -9.23
C ARG A 83 -28.43 -24.42 -9.72
N GLU A 84 -29.36 -25.21 -9.19
CA GLU A 84 -30.79 -25.08 -9.48
C GLU A 84 -31.34 -23.78 -8.88
N GLN A 85 -32.29 -23.14 -9.56
CA GLN A 85 -32.95 -21.90 -9.14
C GLN A 85 -32.02 -20.73 -8.74
N THR A 86 -30.76 -20.75 -9.21
CA THR A 86 -29.79 -19.67 -8.98
C THR A 86 -29.42 -19.06 -10.33
N SER A 87 -29.34 -17.72 -10.41
CA SER A 87 -28.86 -17.05 -11.62
C SER A 87 -27.43 -17.53 -11.93
N TRP A 88 -27.27 -18.18 -13.08
CA TRP A 88 -26.14 -19.07 -13.34
C TRP A 88 -24.92 -18.40 -14.01
N ARG A 89 -25.09 -17.17 -14.50
CA ARG A 89 -24.11 -16.59 -15.43
C ARG A 89 -23.04 -15.81 -14.69
N SER A 90 -21.93 -16.49 -14.42
CA SER A 90 -20.66 -15.80 -14.18
C SER A 90 -20.28 -15.04 -15.45
N TRP A 91 -20.03 -13.73 -15.33
CA TRP A 91 -19.65 -12.86 -16.44
C TRP A 91 -18.12 -12.83 -16.67
N GLY A 92 -17.37 -13.69 -15.97
CA GLY A 92 -15.92 -13.79 -16.10
C GLY A 92 -15.48 -14.62 -17.30
N GLY A 93 -14.27 -14.36 -17.80
CA GLY A 93 -13.67 -15.14 -18.91
C GLY A 93 -13.24 -16.56 -18.51
N ILE A 94 -13.14 -16.85 -17.21
CA ILE A 94 -12.73 -18.15 -16.68
C ILE A 94 -13.98 -18.93 -16.27
N GLN A 95 -14.29 -19.99 -17.00
CA GLN A 95 -15.43 -20.88 -16.73
C GLN A 95 -14.98 -22.28 -16.35
N THR A 96 -13.74 -22.64 -16.69
CA THR A 96 -13.12 -23.94 -16.43
C THR A 96 -11.70 -23.78 -15.89
N GLU A 97 -11.14 -24.85 -15.33
CA GLU A 97 -9.71 -24.90 -14.95
C GLU A 97 -8.77 -24.72 -16.15
N ALA A 98 -9.19 -25.18 -17.34
CA ALA A 98 -8.42 -25.01 -18.56
C ALA A 98 -8.34 -23.53 -18.96
N ASP A 99 -9.42 -22.77 -18.78
CA ASP A 99 -9.42 -21.32 -19.02
C ASP A 99 -8.46 -20.61 -18.07
N ALA A 100 -8.44 -20.98 -16.79
CA ALA A 100 -7.51 -20.43 -15.82
C ALA A 100 -6.04 -20.75 -16.15
N ALA A 101 -5.75 -21.97 -16.63
CA ALA A 101 -4.40 -22.33 -17.06
C ALA A 101 -3.97 -21.57 -18.32
N LYS A 102 -4.90 -21.35 -19.26
CA LYS A 102 -4.65 -20.53 -20.46
C LYS A 102 -4.38 -19.08 -20.05
N GLU A 103 -5.21 -18.51 -19.18
CA GLU A 103 -5.06 -17.15 -18.69
C GLU A 103 -3.74 -16.96 -17.94
N GLN A 104 -3.37 -17.91 -17.08
CA GLN A 104 -2.08 -17.94 -16.38
C GLN A 104 -0.90 -17.84 -17.37
N THR A 105 -1.00 -18.53 -18.51
CA THR A 105 0.02 -18.50 -19.57
C THR A 105 0.07 -17.14 -20.27
N VAL A 106 -1.08 -16.59 -20.65
CA VAL A 106 -1.19 -15.27 -21.29
C VAL A 106 -0.60 -14.18 -20.39
N ILE A 107 -0.99 -14.16 -19.10
CA ILE A 107 -0.47 -13.21 -18.12
C ILE A 107 1.04 -13.36 -17.98
N ALA A 108 1.56 -14.59 -17.92
CA ALA A 108 3.00 -14.82 -17.83
C ALA A 108 3.77 -14.23 -19.02
N GLU A 109 3.24 -14.39 -20.25
CA GLU A 109 3.83 -13.81 -21.46
C GLU A 109 3.77 -12.27 -21.46
N GLU A 110 2.66 -11.69 -21.02
CA GLU A 110 2.49 -10.23 -20.93
C GLU A 110 3.43 -9.61 -19.88
N LEU A 111 3.55 -10.25 -18.71
CA LEU A 111 4.46 -9.81 -17.66
C LEU A 111 5.93 -9.94 -18.08
N ALA A 112 6.28 -10.96 -18.87
CA ALA A 112 7.61 -11.07 -19.46
C ALA A 112 7.93 -9.88 -20.37
N LYS A 113 6.99 -9.51 -21.26
CA LYS A 113 7.12 -8.32 -22.13
C LYS A 113 7.16 -7.01 -21.34
N MET A 114 6.43 -6.92 -20.23
CA MET A 114 6.46 -5.75 -19.34
C MET A 114 7.81 -5.63 -18.63
N LYS A 115 8.37 -6.74 -18.16
CA LYS A 115 9.68 -6.80 -17.49
C LYS A 115 10.79 -6.26 -18.40
N GLU A 116 10.77 -6.57 -19.69
CA GLU A 116 11.76 -6.07 -20.67
C GLU A 116 11.75 -4.54 -20.80
N LYS A 117 10.61 -3.90 -20.54
CA LYS A 117 10.44 -2.44 -20.63
C LYS A 117 10.69 -1.74 -19.29
N ALA A 118 10.96 -2.47 -18.21
CA ALA A 118 11.15 -1.89 -16.89
C ALA A 118 12.47 -1.11 -16.81
N GLY A 119 12.41 0.14 -16.34
CA GLY A 119 13.59 1.01 -16.14
C GLY A 119 14.43 0.68 -14.90
N PHE A 120 14.16 -0.46 -14.25
CA PHE A 120 14.79 -0.90 -13.01
C PHE A 120 14.88 -2.44 -12.98
N PRO A 121 15.77 -3.01 -12.15
CA PRO A 121 15.87 -4.46 -12.03
C PRO A 121 14.57 -5.04 -11.44
N LEU A 122 13.84 -5.80 -12.24
CA LEU A 122 12.57 -6.44 -11.87
C LEU A 122 12.68 -7.95 -12.07
N GLU A 123 12.30 -8.70 -11.05
CA GLU A 123 12.15 -10.15 -11.10
C GLU A 123 10.66 -10.47 -10.93
N VAL A 124 10.07 -11.06 -11.97
CA VAL A 124 8.69 -11.53 -11.95
C VAL A 124 8.71 -13.03 -11.71
N LEU A 125 8.15 -13.46 -10.59
CA LEU A 125 8.01 -14.87 -10.24
C LEU A 125 6.90 -15.55 -11.08
N PRO A 126 6.84 -16.89 -11.11
CA PRO A 126 5.78 -17.60 -11.83
C PRO A 126 4.39 -17.19 -11.35
N VAL A 127 3.45 -16.96 -12.26
CA VAL A 127 2.06 -16.57 -11.92
C VAL A 127 1.41 -17.68 -11.08
N CYS A 128 1.00 -17.36 -9.86
CA CYS A 128 0.31 -18.30 -8.96
C CYS A 128 -1.20 -18.25 -9.20
N ARG A 129 -1.87 -19.39 -9.01
CA ARG A 129 -3.33 -19.51 -9.10
C ARG A 129 -3.91 -19.59 -7.69
N CYS A 130 -4.91 -18.76 -7.39
CA CYS A 130 -5.50 -18.65 -6.06
C CYS A 130 -7.04 -18.67 -6.13
N LYS A 131 -7.66 -19.55 -5.35
CA LYS A 131 -9.13 -19.67 -5.21
C LYS A 131 -9.64 -19.45 -3.80
N THR A 132 -8.77 -19.59 -2.80
CA THR A 132 -9.15 -19.58 -1.39
C THR A 132 -8.30 -18.60 -0.59
N PRO A 133 -8.82 -18.09 0.54
CA PRO A 133 -8.03 -17.24 1.43
C PRO A 133 -6.79 -17.95 1.99
N ASP A 134 -6.88 -19.27 2.24
CA ASP A 134 -5.74 -20.04 2.75
C ASP A 134 -4.60 -20.12 1.73
N GLN A 135 -4.92 -20.34 0.45
CA GLN A 135 -3.94 -20.28 -0.64
C GLN A 135 -3.32 -18.88 -0.76
N ALA A 136 -4.12 -17.82 -0.59
CA ALA A 136 -3.60 -16.46 -0.59
C ALA A 136 -2.63 -16.20 0.58
N ALA A 137 -2.91 -16.77 1.76
CA ALA A 137 -2.03 -16.67 2.92
C ALA A 137 -0.71 -17.42 2.70
N GLU A 138 -0.75 -18.61 2.10
CA GLU A 138 0.43 -19.38 1.72
C GLU A 138 1.30 -18.61 0.72
N ILE A 139 0.68 -18.06 -0.34
CA ILE A 139 1.40 -17.26 -1.35
C ILE A 139 2.06 -16.05 -0.68
N ARG A 140 1.34 -15.31 0.18
CA ARG A 140 1.85 -14.14 0.90
C ARG A 140 3.02 -14.47 1.82
N ALA A 141 3.08 -15.68 2.37
CA ALA A 141 4.18 -16.11 3.24
C ALA A 141 5.47 -16.47 2.46
N GLY A 142 5.42 -16.53 1.12
CA GLY A 142 6.56 -16.84 0.27
C GLY A 142 7.67 -15.78 0.31
N ASP A 143 8.80 -16.08 -0.33
CA ASP A 143 9.96 -15.18 -0.43
C ASP A 143 9.85 -14.23 -1.64
N HIS A 144 9.25 -13.07 -1.42
CA HIS A 144 8.97 -12.02 -2.41
C HIS A 144 8.74 -10.68 -1.70
N ASP A 145 8.94 -9.57 -2.42
CA ASP A 145 8.78 -8.22 -1.87
C ASP A 145 7.31 -7.76 -1.89
N GLY A 146 6.50 -8.31 -2.80
CA GLY A 146 5.10 -7.94 -2.95
C GLY A 146 4.33 -8.82 -3.92
N VAL A 147 3.01 -8.75 -3.81
CA VAL A 147 2.04 -9.49 -4.65
C VAL A 147 1.37 -8.50 -5.61
N ILE A 148 1.14 -8.93 -6.85
CA ILE A 148 0.40 -8.16 -7.88
C ILE A 148 -0.68 -9.01 -8.53
#